data_AF-A0A385MV88-F1
#
_entry.id   AF-A0A385MV88-F1
#
_cell.length_a   1.000
_cell.length_b   1.000
_cell.length_c   1.000
_cell.angle_alpha   90.00
_cell.angle_beta   90.00
_cell.angle_gamma   90.00
#
_symmetry.space_group_name_H-M   'P 1'
#
loop_
_entity.id
_entity.type
_entity.pdbx_description
1 polymer ?
#
loop_
_entity_poly.entity_id
_entity_poly.type
_entity_poly.pdbx_seq_one_letter_code
_entity_poly.pdbx_strand_id
1 'polypeptide(L)'
;MRQIDKLLLQYSESHQNKTNVLIHAVAVPSIYLVTLGLIWSIPLPGFLQQTDLTWAHLLVLPVLYYYFRLSGPVGAAMTLLTIISFGVINLIDGSPVAVWEFCLILFIVMWILQFAGHKIEGRKPSFFDDIRFLLIGPAWWWTHWFKRLNISY
;
A
#
# COMPACT_ATOMS: atom_id res chain seq x y z
N MET A 1 8.97 -23.77 -0.04
CA MET A 1 8.34 -22.46 0.22
C MET A 1 8.63 -21.53 -0.94
N ARG A 2 7.59 -20.98 -1.57
CA ARG A 2 7.73 -19.97 -2.62
C ARG A 2 8.25 -18.67 -2.01
N GLN A 3 8.73 -17.77 -2.86
CA GLN A 3 9.28 -16.49 -2.41
C GLN A 3 8.26 -15.68 -1.60
N ILE A 4 7.00 -15.64 -2.04
CA ILE A 4 5.93 -14.93 -1.35
C ILE A 4 5.68 -15.47 0.06
N ASP A 5 5.72 -16.80 0.26
CA ASP A 5 5.52 -17.43 1.55
C ASP A 5 6.60 -16.98 2.56
N LYS A 6 7.86 -16.90 2.11
CA LYS A 6 8.99 -16.42 2.94
C LYS A 6 8.80 -14.97 3.37
N LEU A 7 8.45 -14.10 2.41
CA LEU A 7 8.27 -12.67 2.67
C LEU A 7 7.11 -12.41 3.63
N LEU A 8 5.98 -13.08 3.43
CA LEU A 8 4.81 -12.95 4.30
C LEU A 8 5.06 -13.52 5.70
N LEU A 9 5.79 -14.64 5.80
CA LEU A 9 6.17 -15.22 7.09
C LEU A 9 7.06 -14.25 7.86
N GLN A 10 8.13 -13.74 7.22
CA GLN A 10 9.04 -12.77 7.84
C GLN A 10 8.32 -11.47 8.25
N TYR A 11 7.39 -10.98 7.43
CA TYR A 11 6.58 -9.81 7.80
C TYR A 11 5.67 -10.13 8.99
N SER A 12 5.12 -11.33 9.08
CA SER A 12 4.24 -11.73 10.19
C SER A 12 4.98 -11.84 11.52
N GLU A 13 6.28 -12.14 11.55
CA GLU A 13 7.08 -12.25 12.78
C GLU A 13 7.14 -10.95 13.60
N SER A 14 6.98 -9.80 12.94
CA SER A 14 6.91 -8.47 13.58
C SER A 14 5.48 -7.97 13.80
N HIS A 15 4.47 -8.82 13.62
CA HIS A 15 3.04 -8.49 13.74
C HIS A 15 2.26 -9.63 14.41
N GLN A 16 2.51 -9.87 15.70
CA GLN A 16 1.81 -10.89 16.49
C GLN A 16 0.77 -10.27 17.43
N ASN A 17 0.97 -9.03 17.89
CA ASN A 17 0.03 -8.36 18.78
C ASN A 17 -1.25 -7.97 18.03
N LYS A 18 -2.42 -8.39 18.54
CA LYS A 18 -3.73 -8.12 17.90
C LYS A 18 -4.00 -6.63 17.67
N THR A 19 -3.60 -5.77 18.59
CA THR A 19 -3.77 -4.32 18.47
C THR A 19 -2.87 -3.77 17.37
N ASN A 20 -1.61 -4.21 17.31
CA ASN A 20 -0.68 -3.83 16.25
C ASN A 20 -1.20 -4.26 14.87
N VAL A 21 -1.69 -5.51 14.76
CA VAL A 21 -2.31 -6.05 13.55
C VAL A 21 -3.52 -5.23 13.12
N LEU A 22 -4.41 -4.85 14.04
CA LEU A 22 -5.58 -4.03 13.74
C LEU A 22 -5.20 -2.63 13.24
N ILE A 23 -4.22 -2.00 13.90
CA ILE A 23 -3.70 -0.69 13.47
C ILE A 23 -3.15 -0.78 12.05
N HIS A 24 -2.31 -1.78 11.77
CA HIS A 24 -1.76 -2.00 10.43
C HIS A 24 -2.85 -2.32 9.40
N ALA A 25 -3.91 -3.03 9.80
CA ALA A 25 -5.01 -3.36 8.89
C ALA A 25 -5.74 -2.12 8.34
N VAL A 26 -5.68 -0.99 9.05
CA VAL A 26 -6.21 0.31 8.60
C VAL A 26 -5.11 1.16 7.97
N ALA A 27 -3.97 1.26 8.64
CA ALA A 27 -2.88 2.16 8.22
C ALA A 27 -2.28 1.76 6.87
N VAL A 28 -2.01 0.47 6.64
CA VAL A 28 -1.31 -0.01 5.44
C VAL A 28 -2.08 0.28 4.14
N PRO A 29 -3.36 -0.11 3.97
CA PRO A 29 -4.09 0.23 2.74
C PRO A 29 -4.29 1.75 2.58
N SER A 30 -4.44 2.48 3.69
CA SER A 30 -4.55 3.93 3.67
C SER A 30 -3.26 4.58 3.18
N ILE A 31 -2.10 4.16 3.70
CA ILE A 31 -0.76 4.62 3.28
C ILE A 31 -0.53 4.31 1.80
N TYR A 32 -0.91 3.12 1.33
CA TYR A 32 -0.81 2.77 -0.09
C TYR A 32 -1.58 3.77 -0.96
N LEU A 33 -2.85 4.03 -0.62
CA LEU A 33 -3.70 4.99 -1.33
C LEU A 33 -3.10 6.39 -1.34
N VAL A 34 -2.72 6.93 -0.18
CA VAL A 34 -2.22 8.31 -0.11
C VAL A 34 -0.82 8.44 -0.70
N THR A 35 -0.02 7.37 -0.74
CA THR A 35 1.26 7.37 -1.46
C THR A 35 1.02 7.51 -2.97
N LEU A 36 0.04 6.78 -3.52
CA LEU A 36 -0.37 6.98 -4.91
C LEU A 36 -0.88 8.40 -5.15
N GLY A 37 -1.67 8.97 -4.24
CA GLY A 37 -2.18 10.35 -4.36
C GLY A 37 -1.09 11.42 -4.28
N LEU A 38 -0.08 11.23 -3.43
CA LEU A 38 1.09 12.11 -3.37
C LEU A 38 1.89 12.05 -4.67
N ILE A 39 2.13 10.86 -5.20
CA ILE A 39 2.83 10.68 -6.49
C ILE A 39 2.00 11.23 -7.64
N TRP A 40 0.68 11.03 -7.63
CA TRP A 40 -0.25 11.60 -8.61
C TRP A 40 -0.13 13.11 -8.70
N SER A 41 0.05 13.77 -7.55
CA SER A 41 0.11 15.23 -7.44
C SER A 41 1.46 15.83 -7.86
N ILE A 42 2.46 15.01 -8.21
CA ILE A 42 3.75 15.50 -8.70
C ILE A 42 3.54 16.05 -10.12
N PRO A 43 3.93 17.31 -10.41
CA PRO A 43 3.73 17.89 -11.72
C PRO A 43 4.52 17.13 -12.80
N LEU A 44 3.87 16.90 -13.94
CA LEU A 44 4.51 16.32 -15.12
C LEU A 44 5.29 17.38 -15.90
N PRO A 45 6.37 17.00 -16.61
CA PRO A 45 7.00 17.85 -17.62
C PRO A 45 6.00 18.28 -18.69
N GLY A 46 6.16 19.48 -19.26
CA GLY A 46 5.18 20.10 -20.17
C GLY A 46 4.76 19.23 -21.37
N PHE A 47 5.64 18.36 -21.87
CA PHE A 47 5.30 17.45 -22.99
C PHE A 47 4.35 16.31 -22.61
N LEU A 48 4.19 15.99 -21.31
CA LEU A 48 3.24 14.99 -20.81
C LEU A 48 1.97 15.61 -20.21
N GLN A 49 1.96 16.93 -19.97
CA GLN A 49 0.79 17.63 -19.42
C GLN A 49 -0.42 17.64 -20.36
N GLN A 50 -0.25 17.27 -21.64
CA GLN A 50 -1.33 17.15 -22.62
C GLN A 50 -2.06 15.79 -22.53
N THR A 51 -1.65 14.92 -21.61
CA THR A 51 -2.22 13.59 -21.40
C THR A 51 -2.87 13.51 -20.02
N ASP A 52 -3.84 12.62 -19.84
CA ASP A 52 -4.43 12.31 -18.53
C ASP A 52 -3.51 11.41 -17.65
N LEU A 53 -2.24 11.25 -18.04
CA LEU A 53 -1.28 10.47 -17.28
C LEU A 53 -0.77 11.25 -16.08
N THR A 54 -0.33 10.53 -15.06
CA THR A 54 0.39 11.07 -13.91
C THR A 54 1.56 10.15 -13.58
N TRP A 55 2.49 10.58 -12.74
CA TRP A 55 3.57 9.70 -12.27
C TRP A 55 3.03 8.44 -11.58
N ALA A 56 1.87 8.50 -10.94
CA ALA A 56 1.26 7.35 -10.28
C ALA A 56 0.83 6.28 -11.30
N HIS A 57 0.29 6.67 -12.45
CA HIS A 57 -0.05 5.75 -13.54
C HIS A 57 1.19 5.04 -14.10
N LEU A 58 2.32 5.75 -14.18
CA LEU A 58 3.57 5.17 -14.70
C LEU A 58 4.24 4.23 -13.69
N LEU A 59 4.33 4.66 -12.43
CA LEU A 59 5.03 3.91 -11.38
C LEU A 59 4.24 2.70 -10.87
N VAL A 60 2.91 2.66 -11.04
CA VAL A 60 2.12 1.51 -10.61
C VAL A 60 2.35 0.28 -11.50
N LEU A 61 2.76 0.45 -12.76
CA LEU A 61 3.03 -0.65 -13.69
C LEU A 61 4.14 -1.61 -13.19
N PRO A 62 5.37 -1.14 -12.87
CA PRO A 62 6.41 -2.02 -12.33
C PRO A 62 6.03 -2.58 -10.95
N VAL A 63 5.24 -1.86 -10.15
CA VAL A 63 4.74 -2.33 -8.84
C VAL A 63 3.76 -3.49 -9.01
N LEU A 64 2.78 -3.38 -9.90
CA LEU A 64 1.84 -4.47 -10.19
C LEU A 64 2.56 -5.66 -10.85
N TYR A 65 3.50 -5.40 -11.76
CA TYR A 65 4.36 -6.46 -12.31
C TYR A 65 5.07 -7.23 -11.20
N TYR A 66 5.65 -6.54 -10.21
CA TYR A 66 6.25 -7.17 -9.05
C TYR A 66 5.25 -8.05 -8.27
N TYR A 67 4.03 -7.58 -8.02
CA TYR A 67 3.01 -8.39 -7.33
C TYR A 67 2.59 -9.63 -8.11
N PHE A 68 2.36 -9.51 -9.42
CA PHE A 68 2.05 -10.65 -10.28
C PHE A 68 3.21 -11.66 -10.36
N ARG A 69 4.46 -11.19 -10.27
CA ARG A 69 5.65 -12.05 -10.17
C ARG A 69 5.72 -12.81 -8.84
N LEU A 70 5.16 -12.27 -7.76
CA LEU A 70 5.05 -12.97 -6.48
C LEU A 70 3.94 -14.03 -6.49
N SER A 71 2.76 -13.67 -7.00
CA SER A 71 1.59 -14.54 -7.07
C SER A 71 0.47 -13.90 -7.91
N GLY A 72 -0.21 -14.70 -8.73
CA GLY A 72 -1.34 -14.24 -9.55
C GLY A 72 -2.47 -13.62 -8.73
N PRO A 73 -3.01 -14.31 -7.71
CA PRO A 73 -4.04 -13.76 -6.82
C PRO A 73 -3.61 -12.49 -6.08
N VAL A 74 -2.35 -12.39 -5.64
CA VAL A 74 -1.85 -11.17 -4.98
C VAL A 74 -1.75 -10.02 -5.96
N GLY A 75 -1.28 -10.27 -7.19
CA GLY A 75 -1.31 -9.30 -8.27
C GLY A 75 -2.72 -8.80 -8.58
N ALA A 76 -3.70 -9.71 -8.65
CA ALA A 76 -5.11 -9.35 -8.88
C ALA A 76 -5.70 -8.51 -7.74
N ALA A 77 -5.43 -8.88 -6.49
CA ALA A 77 -5.92 -8.15 -5.32
C ALA A 77 -5.27 -6.77 -5.17
N MET A 78 -3.97 -6.67 -5.43
CA MET A 78 -3.28 -5.37 -5.48
C MET A 78 -3.79 -4.51 -6.64
N THR A 79 -4.10 -5.09 -7.80
CA THR A 79 -4.75 -4.37 -8.91
C THR A 79 -6.10 -3.80 -8.48
N LEU A 80 -6.92 -4.58 -7.77
CA LEU A 80 -8.19 -4.09 -7.22
C LEU A 80 -7.97 -2.92 -6.25
N LEU A 81 -7.01 -3.04 -5.32
CA LEU A 81 -6.67 -1.96 -4.38
C LEU A 81 -6.17 -0.69 -5.11
N THR A 82 -5.36 -0.85 -6.17
CA THR A 82 -4.94 0.26 -7.05
C THR A 82 -6.12 0.95 -7.70
N ILE A 83 -7.05 0.20 -8.30
CA ILE A 83 -8.24 0.75 -8.96
C ILE A 83 -9.09 1.54 -7.96
N ILE A 84 -9.33 0.97 -6.77
CA ILE A 84 -10.06 1.67 -5.70
C ILE A 84 -9.33 2.94 -5.28
N SER A 85 -8.00 2.88 -5.13
CA SER A 85 -7.18 4.03 -4.75
C SER A 85 -7.27 5.16 -5.78
N PHE A 86 -7.17 4.85 -7.08
CA PHE A 86 -7.38 5.85 -8.12
C PHE A 86 -8.80 6.38 -8.13
N GLY A 87 -9.82 5.54 -7.91
CA GLY A 87 -11.20 6.01 -7.76
C GLY A 87 -11.34 7.05 -6.64
N VAL A 88 -10.76 6.78 -5.46
CA VAL A 88 -10.78 7.73 -4.34
C VAL A 88 -9.98 9.00 -4.65
N ILE A 89 -8.81 8.88 -5.29
CA ILE A 89 -8.01 10.04 -5.69
C ILE A 89 -8.81 10.95 -6.64
N ASN A 90 -9.48 10.38 -7.65
CA ASN A 90 -10.32 11.15 -8.57
C ASN A 90 -11.52 11.82 -7.85
N LEU A 91 -12.12 11.17 -6.85
CA LEU A 91 -13.17 11.78 -6.04
C LEU A 91 -12.66 12.99 -5.23
N ILE A 92 -11.44 12.93 -4.71
CA ILE A 92 -10.80 14.05 -4.00
C ILE A 92 -10.44 15.16 -4.99
N ASP A 93 -9.90 14.82 -6.15
CA ASP A 93 -9.53 15.77 -7.21
C ASP A 93 -10.73 16.56 -7.74
N GLY A 94 -11.91 15.92 -7.82
CA GLY A 94 -13.18 16.58 -8.14
C GLY A 94 -13.79 17.40 -7.00
N SER A 95 -13.14 17.46 -5.83
CA SER A 95 -13.61 18.21 -4.66
C SER A 95 -12.84 19.53 -4.49
N PRO A 96 -13.27 20.44 -3.59
CA PRO A 96 -12.52 21.66 -3.28
C PRO A 96 -11.18 21.42 -2.54
N VAL A 97 -10.90 20.19 -2.11
CA VAL A 97 -9.69 19.85 -1.34
C VAL A 97 -8.59 19.39 -2.29
N ALA A 98 -7.40 19.99 -2.20
CA ALA A 98 -6.27 19.55 -3.01
C ALA A 98 -5.84 18.13 -2.62
N VAL A 99 -5.69 17.25 -3.62
CA VAL A 99 -5.29 15.83 -3.41
C VAL A 99 -4.03 15.72 -2.56
N TRP A 100 -2.99 16.50 -2.87
CA TRP A 100 -1.72 16.43 -2.16
C TRP A 100 -1.85 16.81 -0.68
N GLU A 101 -2.69 17.79 -0.34
CA GLU A 101 -2.90 18.23 1.05
C GLU A 101 -3.59 17.14 1.86
N PHE A 102 -4.70 16.60 1.32
CA PHE A 102 -5.43 15.50 1.93
C PHE A 102 -4.51 14.29 2.14
N CYS A 103 -3.81 13.88 1.08
CA CYS A 103 -2.93 12.73 1.12
C CYS A 103 -1.76 12.93 2.08
N LEU A 104 -1.15 14.12 2.14
CA LEU A 104 -0.03 14.41 3.04
C LEU A 104 -0.45 14.32 4.51
N ILE A 105 -1.57 14.95 4.87
CA ILE A 105 -2.09 14.93 6.23
C ILE A 105 -2.37 13.48 6.65
N LEU A 106 -3.12 12.75 5.82
CA LEU A 106 -3.49 11.37 6.12
C LEU A 106 -2.27 10.43 6.14
N PHE A 107 -1.27 10.66 5.27
CA PHE A 107 0.00 9.92 5.27
C PHE A 107 0.71 10.06 6.62
N ILE A 108 0.86 11.28 7.13
CA ILE A 108 1.51 11.55 8.42
C ILE A 108 0.74 10.85 9.56
N VAL A 109 -0.58 10.99 9.61
CA VAL A 109 -1.42 10.38 10.65
C VAL A 109 -1.30 8.85 10.62
N MET A 110 -1.41 8.24 9.44
CA MET A 110 -1.33 6.78 9.32
C MET A 110 0.06 6.24 9.66
N TRP A 111 1.14 6.96 9.33
CA TRP A 111 2.49 6.58 9.73
C TRP A 111 2.70 6.67 11.25
N ILE A 112 2.18 7.73 11.90
CA ILE A 112 2.21 7.83 13.36
C ILE A 112 1.49 6.64 13.99
N LEU A 113 0.30 6.29 13.49
CA LEU A 113 -0.42 5.11 13.94
C LEU A 113 0.39 3.83 13.73
N GLN A 114 0.98 3.65 12.54
CA GLN A 114 1.81 2.48 12.22
C GLN A 114 2.99 2.32 13.20
N PHE A 115 3.70 3.42 13.50
CA PHE A 115 4.79 3.44 14.48
C PHE A 115 4.29 3.19 15.91
N ALA A 116 3.12 3.71 16.29
CA ALA A 116 2.51 3.42 17.58
C ALA A 116 2.18 1.92 17.72
N GLY A 117 1.68 1.29 16.65
CA GLY A 117 1.47 -0.16 16.59
C GLY A 117 2.75 -0.95 16.84
N HIS A 118 3.85 -0.59 16.17
CA HIS A 118 5.16 -1.22 16.39
C HIS A 118 5.72 -0.98 17.79
N LYS A 119 5.44 0.17 18.40
CA LYS A 119 5.81 0.42 19.80
C LYS A 119 5.08 -0.52 20.76
N ILE A 120 3.80 -0.82 20.49
CA ILE A 120 3.01 -1.81 21.26
C ILE A 120 3.55 -3.23 21.03
N GLU A 121 3.95 -3.56 19.80
CA GLU A 121 4.55 -4.86 19.47
C GLU A 121 5.91 -5.07 20.15
N GLY A 122 6.68 -3.99 20.38
CA GLY A 122 8.05 -4.08 20.87
C GLY A 122 9.05 -4.57 19.82
N ARG A 123 8.65 -4.60 18.54
CA ARG A 123 9.48 -4.97 17.39
C ARG A 123 9.61 -3.78 16.45
N LYS A 124 10.81 -3.56 15.90
CA LYS A 124 11.03 -2.54 14.89
C LYS A 124 10.27 -2.87 13.59
N PRO A 125 9.86 -1.86 12.81
CA PRO A 125 9.26 -2.09 11.49
C PRO A 125 10.18 -2.86 10.54
N SER A 126 9.65 -3.85 9.84
CA SER A 126 10.42 -4.72 8.93
C SER A 126 11.06 -3.97 7.76
N PHE A 127 10.53 -2.81 7.36
CA PHE A 127 11.11 -2.03 6.27
C PHE A 127 12.45 -1.37 6.63
N PHE A 128 12.80 -1.29 7.92
CA PHE A 128 14.15 -0.88 8.33
C PHE A 128 15.21 -1.94 8.00
N ASP A 129 14.80 -3.22 7.90
CA ASP A 129 15.69 -4.29 7.46
C ASP A 129 15.73 -4.38 5.94
N ASP A 130 14.59 -4.17 5.28
CA ASP A 130 14.46 -4.22 3.83
C ASP A 130 13.28 -3.40 3.33
N ILE A 131 13.55 -2.37 2.54
CA ILE A 131 12.53 -1.46 2.00
C ILE A 131 11.42 -2.16 1.22
N ARG A 132 11.67 -3.36 0.68
CA ARG A 132 10.64 -4.18 0.00
C ARG A 132 9.46 -4.48 0.92
N PHE A 133 9.62 -4.50 2.23
CA PHE A 133 8.53 -4.71 3.18
C PHE A 133 7.45 -3.62 3.16
N LEU A 134 7.74 -2.44 2.59
CA LEU A 134 6.70 -1.45 2.27
C LEU A 134 5.69 -1.99 1.24
N LEU A 135 6.16 -2.79 0.27
CA LEU A 135 5.31 -3.44 -0.73
C LEU A 135 4.67 -4.72 -0.17
N ILE A 136 5.32 -5.41 0.77
CA ILE A 136 4.78 -6.64 1.36
C ILE A 136 3.64 -6.36 2.33
N GLY A 137 3.65 -5.24 3.06
CA GLY A 137 2.56 -4.88 3.98
C GLY A 137 1.16 -4.93 3.33
N PRO A 138 0.92 -4.23 2.21
CA PRO A 138 -0.37 -4.28 1.50
C PRO A 138 -0.74 -5.69 1.01
N ALA A 139 0.23 -6.48 0.54
CA ALA A 139 -0.02 -7.86 0.16
C ALA A 139 -0.37 -8.75 1.36
N TRP A 140 0.28 -8.52 2.50
CA TRP A 140 0.01 -9.22 3.76
C TRP A 140 -1.41 -8.96 4.26
N TRP A 141 -1.91 -7.73 4.11
CA TRP A 141 -3.30 -7.39 4.42
C TRP A 141 -4.28 -8.31 3.66
N TRP A 142 -4.08 -8.50 2.36
CA TRP A 142 -4.92 -9.37 1.52
C TRP A 142 -4.92 -10.83 1.93
N THR A 143 -3.83 -11.33 2.55
CA THR A 143 -3.76 -12.73 2.95
C THR A 143 -4.80 -13.13 3.99
N HIS A 144 -5.26 -12.18 4.81
CA HIS A 144 -6.37 -12.40 5.75
C HIS A 144 -7.68 -12.69 5.01
N TRP A 145 -7.91 -12.02 3.88
CA TRP A 145 -9.07 -12.24 3.02
C TRP A 145 -8.93 -13.52 2.22
N PHE A 146 -7.76 -13.80 1.66
CA PHE A 146 -7.52 -15.05 0.92
C PHE A 146 -7.78 -16.28 1.77
N LYS A 147 -7.35 -16.29 3.04
CA LYS A 147 -7.64 -17.38 3.98
C LYS A 147 -9.15 -17.53 4.22
N ARG A 148 -9.90 -16.44 4.35
CA ARG A 148 -11.37 -16.46 4.54
C ARG A 148 -12.11 -16.93 3.29
N LEU A 149 -11.58 -16.65 2.10
CA LEU A 149 -12.17 -16.99 0.80
C LEU A 149 -11.64 -18.30 0.22
N ASN A 150 -10.75 -19.01 0.94
CA ASN A 150 -10.09 -20.24 0.48
C ASN A 150 -9.35 -20.08 -0.87
N ILE A 151 -8.71 -18.91 -1.07
CA ILE A 151 -7.91 -18.62 -2.27
C ILE A 151 -6.45 -18.96 -1.98
N SER A 152 -5.90 -19.91 -2.76
CA SER A 152 -4.47 -20.19 -2.76
C SER A 152 -3.74 -19.13 -3.57
N TYR A 153 -2.87 -18.37 -2.92
CA TYR A 153 -2.01 -17.37 -3.52
C TYR A 153 -0.59 -17.84 -3.50
#